data_AF-A0A3N4IML9-F1
#
_entry.id   AF-A0A3N4IML9-F1
#
_cell.length_a   1.000
_cell.length_b   1.000
_cell.length_c   1.000
_cell.angle_alpha   90.00
_cell.angle_beta   90.00
_cell.angle_gamma   90.00
#
_symmetry.space_group_name_H-M   'P 1'
#
loop_
_entity.id
_entity.type
_entity.pdbx_description
1 polymer ?
#
loop_
_entity_poly.entity_id
_entity_poly.type
_entity_poly.pdbx_seq_one_letter_code
_entity_poly.pdbx_strand_id
1 'polypeptide(L)'
;MSSMKRLFHQFSHIFRLLNVLIGLSIAVEGCFAIYTPPMSFRPRHLIVGLANILFGALLVFLEFKKRHPKQIAQYAGFLYTFTGRGLVYLFMGANINGNTWVWWTPGAVVTYLGGAYVLLAWVPGVRRVGGMWDPAEMFEGLV
;
A
#
# COMPACT_ATOMS: atom_id res chain seq x y z
N MET A 1 -19.79 10.71 -24.45
CA MET A 1 -18.98 11.27 -23.33
C MET A 1 -19.39 10.77 -21.93
N SER A 2 -20.54 10.08 -21.75
CA SER A 2 -21.01 9.54 -20.47
C SER A 2 -20.39 8.18 -20.07
N SER A 3 -20.00 7.34 -21.04
CA SER A 3 -19.40 6.02 -20.78
C SER A 3 -17.96 6.12 -20.29
N MET A 4 -17.19 7.08 -20.81
CA MET A 4 -15.78 7.27 -20.48
C MET A 4 -15.56 7.77 -19.04
N LYS A 5 -16.39 8.72 -18.55
CA LYS A 5 -16.34 9.16 -17.14
C LYS A 5 -16.69 8.02 -16.17
N ARG A 6 -17.58 7.11 -16.58
CA ARG A 6 -17.96 5.93 -15.79
C ARG A 6 -16.81 4.95 -15.63
N LEU A 7 -16.07 4.68 -16.70
CA LEU A 7 -14.88 3.83 -16.69
C LEU A 7 -13.80 4.39 -15.74
N PHE A 8 -13.46 5.67 -15.86
CA PHE A 8 -12.48 6.29 -14.96
C PHE A 8 -12.88 6.22 -13.49
N HIS A 9 -14.17 6.43 -13.21
CA HIS A 9 -14.69 6.31 -11.85
C HIS A 9 -14.59 4.87 -11.33
N GLN A 10 -14.91 3.86 -12.14
CA GLN A 10 -14.80 2.44 -11.75
C GLN A 10 -13.36 2.02 -11.47
N PHE A 11 -12.40 2.42 -12.32
CA PHE A 11 -10.99 2.12 -12.09
C PHE A 11 -10.45 2.74 -10.79
N SER A 12 -10.83 3.98 -10.48
CA SER A 12 -10.43 4.62 -9.21
C SER A 12 -10.91 3.84 -7.98
N HIS A 13 -12.16 3.36 -8.00
CA HIS A 13 -12.69 2.52 -6.91
C HIS A 13 -11.97 1.17 -6.81
N ILE A 14 -11.64 0.55 -7.95
CA ILE A 14 -10.87 -0.70 -8.00
C ILE A 14 -9.50 -0.51 -7.36
N PHE A 15 -8.76 0.54 -7.74
CA PHE A 15 -7.44 0.82 -7.14
C PHE A 15 -7.56 1.06 -5.64
N ARG A 16 -8.52 1.89 -5.20
CA ARG A 16 -8.76 2.12 -3.77
C ARG A 16 -9.05 0.82 -3.03
N LEU A 17 -9.91 -0.03 -3.58
CA LEU A 17 -10.23 -1.34 -3.00
C LEU A 17 -8.99 -2.22 -2.89
N LEU A 18 -8.18 -2.30 -3.96
CA LEU A 18 -6.92 -3.04 -3.94
C LEU A 18 -5.96 -2.54 -2.85
N ASN A 19 -5.82 -1.23 -2.71
CA ASN A 19 -4.95 -0.63 -1.69
C ASN A 19 -5.42 -0.97 -0.26
N VAL A 20 -6.74 -0.96 -0.02
CA VAL A 20 -7.32 -1.37 1.25
C VAL A 20 -7.08 -2.86 1.50
N LEU A 21 -7.28 -3.72 0.49
CA LEU A 21 -7.05 -5.15 0.62
C LEU A 21 -5.58 -5.47 0.94
N ILE A 22 -4.64 -4.81 0.27
CA ILE A 22 -3.20 -4.96 0.54
C ILE A 22 -2.85 -4.47 1.95
N GLY A 23 -3.37 -3.31 2.37
CA GLY A 23 -3.13 -2.79 3.72
C GLY A 23 -3.69 -3.71 4.81
N LEU A 24 -4.91 -4.25 4.61
CA LEU A 24 -5.51 -5.22 5.51
C LEU A 24 -4.73 -6.53 5.55
N SER A 25 -4.26 -7.05 4.41
CA SER A 25 -3.48 -8.29 4.39
C SER A 25 -2.17 -8.12 5.17
N ILE A 26 -1.48 -6.99 5.02
CA ILE A 26 -0.26 -6.69 5.79
C ILE A 26 -0.56 -6.60 7.30
N ALA A 27 -1.67 -5.96 7.69
CA ALA A 27 -2.05 -5.85 9.10
C ALA A 27 -2.40 -7.22 9.71
N VAL A 28 -3.15 -8.05 8.99
CA VAL A 28 -3.52 -9.41 9.40
C VAL A 28 -2.29 -10.30 9.57
N GLU A 29 -1.35 -10.25 8.61
CA GLU A 29 -0.05 -10.91 8.72
C GLU A 29 0.72 -10.46 9.96
N GLY A 30 0.70 -9.15 10.27
CA GLY A 30 1.31 -8.63 11.50
C GLY A 30 0.72 -9.22 12.78
N CYS A 31 -0.61 -9.38 12.85
CA CYS A 31 -1.27 -10.07 13.97
C CYS A 31 -0.78 -11.52 14.09
N PHE A 32 -0.75 -12.25 12.97
CA PHE A 32 -0.30 -13.63 12.98
C PHE A 32 1.19 -13.79 13.34
N ALA A 33 2.05 -12.87 12.91
CA ALA A 33 3.47 -12.87 13.28
C ALA A 33 3.68 -12.80 14.80
N ILE A 34 2.76 -12.17 15.55
CA ILE A 34 2.79 -12.09 17.02
C ILE A 34 2.25 -13.37 17.66
N TYR A 35 1.14 -13.90 17.13
CA TYR A 35 0.37 -14.97 17.79
C TYR A 35 0.79 -16.41 17.44
N THR A 36 1.57 -16.67 16.38
CA THR A 36 1.86 -18.05 15.93
C THR A 36 2.87 -18.80 16.83
N PRO A 37 2.45 -19.86 17.56
CA PRO A 37 3.36 -20.68 18.38
C PRO A 37 4.22 -21.60 17.50
N PRO A 38 5.48 -21.92 17.88
CA PRO A 38 6.19 -21.62 19.13
C PRO A 38 7.06 -20.35 19.07
N MET A 39 6.90 -19.52 18.03
CA MET A 39 7.71 -18.30 17.81
C MET A 39 7.16 -17.06 18.53
N SER A 40 6.00 -17.19 19.17
CA SER A 40 5.34 -16.16 19.97
C SER A 40 6.30 -15.53 20.99
N PHE A 41 6.24 -14.20 21.13
CA PHE A 41 6.99 -13.39 22.10
C PHE A 41 8.52 -13.36 21.96
N ARG A 42 9.09 -13.83 20.85
CA ARG A 42 10.48 -13.48 20.51
C ARG A 42 10.57 -12.00 20.09
N PRO A 43 11.62 -11.26 20.50
CA PRO A 43 11.73 -9.82 20.22
C PRO A 43 11.59 -9.48 18.73
N ARG A 44 12.22 -10.28 17.86
CA ARG A 44 12.14 -10.12 16.39
C ARG A 44 10.71 -10.18 15.87
N HIS A 45 9.92 -11.16 16.31
CA HIS A 45 8.57 -11.40 15.81
C HIS A 45 7.59 -10.33 16.31
N LEU A 46 7.80 -9.85 17.53
CA LEU A 46 7.02 -8.74 18.08
C LEU A 46 7.28 -7.44 17.31
N ILE A 47 8.54 -7.10 17.03
CA ILE A 47 8.90 -5.88 16.30
C ILE A 47 8.35 -5.93 14.87
N VAL A 48 8.55 -7.04 14.16
CA VAL A 48 8.04 -7.22 12.79
C VAL A 48 6.51 -7.21 12.77
N GLY A 49 5.86 -7.91 13.70
CA GLY A 49 4.40 -7.96 13.79
C GLY A 49 3.78 -6.59 14.06
N LEU A 50 4.31 -5.83 15.02
CA LEU A 50 3.87 -4.46 15.30
C LEU A 50 4.12 -3.53 14.13
N ALA A 51 5.28 -3.62 13.47
CA ALA A 51 5.57 -2.83 12.28
C ALA A 51 4.55 -3.10 11.16
N ASN A 52 4.25 -4.37 10.89
CA ASN A 52 3.27 -4.76 9.87
C ASN A 52 1.84 -4.30 10.23
N ILE A 53 1.43 -4.40 11.49
CA ILE A 53 0.13 -3.87 11.95
C ILE A 53 0.05 -2.36 11.73
N LEU A 54 1.06 -1.62 12.20
CA LEU A 54 1.09 -0.15 12.09
C LEU A 54 1.10 0.31 10.62
N PHE A 55 1.94 -0.31 9.79
CA PHE A 55 2.01 0.04 8.37
C PHE A 55 0.77 -0.39 7.60
N GLY A 56 0.22 -1.58 7.86
CA GLY A 56 -1.02 -2.03 7.25
C GLY A 56 -2.20 -1.11 7.61
N ALA A 57 -2.33 -0.76 8.89
CA ALA A 57 -3.34 0.19 9.34
C ALA A 57 -3.15 1.59 8.73
N LEU A 58 -1.90 2.07 8.62
CA LEU A 58 -1.59 3.33 7.95
C LEU A 58 -2.03 3.31 6.48
N LEU A 59 -1.70 2.25 5.73
CA LEU A 59 -2.08 2.11 4.32
C LEU A 59 -3.61 2.11 4.13
N VAL A 60 -4.34 1.43 5.00
CA VAL A 60 -5.82 1.44 5.00
C VAL A 60 -6.34 2.84 5.33
N PHE A 61 -5.80 3.48 6.35
CA PHE A 61 -6.21 4.81 6.80
C PHE A 61 -6.04 5.88 5.71
N LEU A 62 -4.96 5.80 4.94
CA LEU A 62 -4.67 6.74 3.84
C LEU A 62 -5.76 6.72 2.75
N GLU A 63 -6.49 5.63 2.59
CA GLU A 63 -7.57 5.55 1.59
C GLU A 63 -8.87 6.21 1.99
N PHE A 64 -9.13 6.29 3.30
CA PHE A 64 -10.32 6.96 3.81
C PHE A 64 -10.14 8.48 3.92
N LYS A 65 -8.90 8.97 3.93
CA LYS A 65 -8.57 10.40 3.95
C LYS A 65 -8.76 11.03 2.56
N LYS A 66 -9.99 11.42 2.24
CA LYS A 66 -10.35 12.14 0.99
C LYS A 66 -9.71 13.52 0.81
N ARG A 67 -9.18 14.13 1.88
CA ARG A 67 -8.55 15.45 1.85
C ARG A 67 -7.08 15.26 2.19
N HIS A 68 -6.17 15.59 1.27
CA HIS A 68 -4.73 15.58 1.51
C HIS A 68 -4.38 16.85 2.30
N PRO A 69 -4.18 16.79 3.63
CA PRO A 69 -3.71 17.98 4.34
C PRO A 69 -2.29 18.29 3.85
N LYS A 70 -2.07 19.54 3.42
CA LYS A 70 -0.80 20.00 2.85
C LYS A 70 0.41 19.63 3.73
N GLN A 71 0.22 19.61 5.05
CA GLN A 71 1.23 19.22 6.04
C GLN A 71 1.67 17.76 5.94
N ILE A 72 0.77 16.80 5.67
CA ILE A 72 1.14 15.38 5.56
C ILE A 72 1.74 15.08 4.18
N ALA A 73 1.30 15.79 3.14
CA ALA A 73 1.85 15.67 1.80
C ALA A 73 3.33 16.08 1.73
N GLN A 74 3.77 17.05 2.56
CA GLN A 74 5.18 17.45 2.65
C GLN A 74 6.10 16.34 3.14
N TYR A 75 5.65 15.52 4.11
CA TYR A 75 6.52 14.51 4.73
C TYR A 75 6.29 13.10 4.22
N ALA A 76 5.04 12.74 3.90
CA ALA A 76 4.63 11.40 3.48
C ALA A 76 4.02 11.39 2.06
N GLY A 77 4.32 12.42 1.27
CA GLY A 77 3.82 12.59 -0.09
C GLY A 77 4.03 11.37 -0.98
N PHE A 78 5.16 10.67 -0.82
CA PHE A 78 5.47 9.47 -1.59
C PHE A 78 4.41 8.36 -1.46
N LEU A 79 3.72 8.24 -0.31
CA LEU A 79 2.65 7.25 -0.11
C LEU A 79 1.39 7.53 -0.92
N TYR A 80 1.28 8.70 -1.53
CA TYR A 80 0.19 9.07 -2.44
C TYR A 80 0.55 8.89 -3.92
N THR A 81 1.72 8.33 -4.20
CA THR A 81 2.23 8.07 -5.55
C THR A 81 2.24 6.57 -5.86
N PHE A 82 2.10 6.20 -7.14
CA PHE A 82 2.18 4.80 -7.58
C PHE A 82 3.54 4.18 -7.24
N THR A 83 4.64 4.89 -7.54
CA THR A 83 6.00 4.43 -7.27
C THR A 83 6.25 4.23 -5.78
N GLY A 84 5.90 5.22 -4.94
CA GLY A 84 6.12 5.14 -3.50
C GLY A 84 5.31 4.01 -2.85
N ARG A 85 4.07 3.79 -3.29
CA ARG A 85 3.27 2.64 -2.85
C ARG A 85 3.82 1.31 -3.32
N GLY A 86 4.23 1.22 -4.57
CA GLY A 86 4.86 0.02 -5.11
C GLY A 86 6.08 -0.40 -4.31
N LEU A 87 6.94 0.55 -3.93
CA LEU A 87 8.10 0.30 -3.08
C LEU A 87 7.71 -0.16 -1.66
N VAL A 88 6.69 0.45 -1.05
CA VAL A 88 6.20 0.01 0.26
C VAL A 88 5.62 -1.40 0.18
N TYR A 89 4.88 -1.73 -0.86
CA TYR A 89 4.32 -3.08 -1.05
C TYR A 89 5.42 -4.11 -1.28
N LEU A 90 6.47 -3.78 -2.05
CA LEU A 90 7.64 -4.65 -2.21
C LEU A 90 8.33 -4.91 -0.87
N PHE A 91 8.58 -3.84 -0.10
CA PHE A 91 9.23 -3.96 1.20
C PHE A 91 8.39 -4.76 2.20
N MET A 92 7.10 -4.47 2.31
CA MET A 92 6.19 -5.17 3.22
C MET A 92 5.97 -6.63 2.79
N GLY A 93 5.84 -6.87 1.49
CA GLY A 93 5.71 -8.21 0.92
C GLY A 93 6.93 -9.09 1.20
N ALA A 94 8.14 -8.53 1.09
CA ALA A 94 9.38 -9.23 1.45
C ALA A 94 9.56 -9.41 2.97
N ASN A 95 8.97 -8.53 3.78
CA ASN A 95 9.01 -8.62 5.24
C ASN A 95 8.07 -9.70 5.79
N ILE A 96 7.00 -10.05 5.05
CA ILE A 96 6.15 -11.19 5.36
C ILE A 96 6.98 -12.47 5.16
N ASN A 97 7.50 -12.99 6.27
CA ASN A 97 8.40 -14.13 6.27
C ASN A 97 7.84 -15.19 7.21
N GLY A 98 7.14 -16.17 6.64
CA GLY A 98 6.57 -17.29 7.37
C GLY A 98 7.16 -18.63 6.92
N ASN A 99 7.23 -19.58 7.84
CA ASN A 99 7.88 -20.89 7.62
C ASN A 99 6.97 -21.90 6.90
N THR A 100 5.76 -21.51 6.53
CA THR A 100 4.73 -22.38 5.97
C THR A 100 4.12 -21.74 4.72
N TRP A 101 3.70 -22.55 3.76
CA TRP A 101 3.22 -22.10 2.45
C TRP A 101 2.02 -21.13 2.51
N VAL A 102 1.16 -21.30 3.53
CA VAL A 102 0.03 -20.41 3.83
C VAL A 102 0.44 -18.97 4.15
N TRP A 103 1.67 -18.74 4.62
CA TRP A 103 2.21 -17.41 4.94
C TRP A 103 3.02 -16.81 3.78
N TRP A 104 3.67 -17.65 2.99
CA TRP A 104 4.51 -17.19 1.88
C TRP A 104 3.68 -16.66 0.71
N THR A 105 2.49 -17.22 0.50
CA THR A 105 1.60 -16.87 -0.61
C THR A 105 1.09 -15.42 -0.54
N PRO A 106 0.52 -14.92 0.57
CA PRO A 106 0.10 -13.52 0.67
C PRO A 106 1.28 -12.54 0.55
N GLY A 107 2.45 -12.84 1.15
CA GLY A 107 3.66 -12.03 1.01
C GLY A 107 4.14 -11.92 -0.44
N ALA A 108 4.15 -13.04 -1.17
CA ALA A 108 4.50 -13.07 -2.58
C ALA A 108 3.51 -12.25 -3.43
N VAL A 109 2.21 -12.38 -3.20
CA VAL A 109 1.17 -11.59 -3.91
C VAL A 109 1.37 -10.09 -3.69
N VAL A 110 1.57 -9.66 -2.44
CA VAL A 110 1.81 -8.24 -2.11
C VAL A 110 3.09 -7.74 -2.79
N THR A 111 4.14 -8.57 -2.83
CA THR A 111 5.39 -8.26 -3.52
C THR A 111 5.17 -8.06 -5.03
N TYR A 112 4.48 -8.99 -5.69
CA TYR A 112 4.17 -8.88 -7.13
C TYR A 112 3.29 -7.67 -7.44
N LEU A 113 2.29 -7.39 -6.60
CA LEU A 113 1.46 -6.19 -6.73
C LEU A 113 2.28 -4.91 -6.55
N GLY A 114 3.26 -4.91 -5.65
CA GLY A 114 4.22 -3.81 -5.50
C GLY A 114 5.01 -3.56 -6.78
N GLY A 115 5.56 -4.62 -7.39
CA GLY A 115 6.22 -4.54 -8.70
C GLY A 115 5.30 -3.99 -9.78
N ALA A 116 4.06 -4.48 -9.85
CA ALA A 116 3.06 -3.98 -10.79
C ALA A 116 2.77 -2.47 -10.59
N TYR A 117 2.68 -2.00 -9.35
CA TYR A 117 2.48 -0.58 -9.03
C TYR A 117 3.67 0.28 -9.47
N VAL A 118 4.90 -0.21 -9.30
CA VAL A 118 6.11 0.47 -9.81
C VAL A 118 6.08 0.54 -11.33
N LEU A 119 5.69 -0.54 -12.02
CA LEU A 119 5.58 -0.55 -13.48
C LEU A 119 4.49 0.40 -13.99
N LEU A 120 3.33 0.45 -13.31
CA LEU A 120 2.23 1.36 -13.64
C LEU A 120 2.61 2.83 -13.53
N ALA A 121 3.64 3.18 -12.74
CA ALA A 121 4.14 4.54 -12.67
C ALA A 121 4.74 5.02 -14.00
N TRP A 122 5.10 4.12 -14.92
CA TRP A 122 5.64 4.49 -16.23
C TRP A 122 4.55 4.61 -17.30
N VAL A 123 3.30 4.25 -16.98
CA VAL A 123 2.18 4.34 -17.93
C VAL A 123 1.53 5.73 -17.83
N PRO A 124 1.60 6.57 -18.88
CA PRO A 124 0.98 7.88 -18.86
C PRO A 124 -0.55 7.78 -18.73
N GLY A 125 -1.15 8.67 -17.94
CA GLY A 125 -2.60 8.73 -17.71
C GLY A 125 -3.12 7.89 -16.55
N VAL A 126 -2.47 6.78 -16.18
CA VAL A 126 -2.91 5.90 -15.07
C VAL A 126 -2.90 6.62 -13.72
N ARG A 127 -1.95 7.56 -13.51
CA ARG A 127 -1.88 8.43 -12.32
C ARG A 127 -3.21 9.10 -11.99
N ARG A 128 -3.82 9.75 -12.98
CA ARG A 128 -5.11 10.46 -12.84
C ARG A 128 -6.28 9.49 -12.61
N VAL A 129 -6.25 8.32 -13.23
CA VAL A 129 -7.31 7.30 -13.06
C VAL A 129 -7.28 6.66 -11.68
N GLY A 130 -6.08 6.38 -11.17
CA GLY A 130 -5.88 5.79 -9.85
C GLY A 130 -6.15 6.73 -8.69
N GLY A 131 -6.41 8.03 -8.95
CA GLY A 131 -6.54 9.04 -7.90
C GLY A 131 -5.23 9.27 -7.15
N MET A 132 -4.09 9.10 -7.81
CA MET A 132 -2.75 9.26 -7.26
C MET A 132 -2.08 10.53 -7.80
N TRP A 133 -1.16 11.07 -7.00
CA TRP A 133 -0.47 12.32 -7.33
C TRP A 133 0.72 12.06 -8.26
N ASP A 134 0.97 13.01 -9.16
CA ASP A 134 2.27 13.10 -9.81
C ASP A 134 3.28 13.68 -8.81
N PRO A 135 4.47 13.07 -8.62
CA PRO A 135 5.50 13.65 -7.77
C PRO A 135 5.81 15.12 -8.11
N ALA A 136 5.79 15.49 -9.40
CA ALA A 136 6.08 16.86 -9.81
C ALA A 136 5.00 17.85 -9.36
N GLU A 137 3.73 17.52 -9.57
CA GLU A 137 2.58 18.37 -9.22
C GLU A 137 2.45 18.56 -7.69
N MET A 138 2.97 17.63 -6.88
CA MET A 138 2.90 17.70 -5.42
C MET A 138 3.77 18.83 -4.84
N PHE A 139 4.96 19.03 -5.39
CA PHE A 139 5.91 20.03 -4.88
C PHE A 139 5.65 21.43 -5.42
N GLU A 140 5.05 21.56 -6.60
CA GLU A 140 4.63 22.85 -7.17
C GLU A 140 3.52 23.53 -6.36
N GLY A 141 2.65 22.77 -5.68
CA GLY A 141 1.59 23.34 -4.82
C GLY A 141 2.04 23.79 -3.43
N LEU A 142 3.34 23.68 -3.13
CA LEU A 142 3.96 23.97 -1.83
C LEU A 142 4.94 25.15 -1.84
N VAL A 143 5.22 25.72 -3.02
CA VAL A 143 5.95 26.98 -3.22
C VAL A 143 4.95 28.07 -3.57
#